data_AF-A0A9X0Y8U1-F1
#
_entry.id   AF-A0A9X0Y8U1-F1
#
_cell.length_a   1.000
_cell.length_b   1.000
_cell.length_c   1.000
_cell.angle_alpha   90.00
_cell.angle_beta   90.00
_cell.angle_gamma   90.00
#
_symmetry.space_group_name_H-M   'P 1'
#
loop_
_entity.id
_entity.type
_entity.pdbx_description
1 polymer ?
#
loop_
_entity_poly.entity_id
_entity_poly.type
_entity_poly.pdbx_seq_one_letter_code
_entity_poly.pdbx_strand_id
1 'polypeptide(L)'
;MSSNDDAPGSAGSAVEPDQNKAFQIPGSVLADFLNGVAPDNKCTFCQVGEYSIISAPSGGGIAGVVAATVPNVQHLGVWFFIGSCKRCGYTALFNCQSVLAAMNKDE
;
A
#
# COMPACT_ATOMS: atom_id res chain seq x y z
N MET A 1 -40.71 41.55 -21.79
CA MET A 1 -40.24 40.19 -22.13
C MET A 1 -39.00 39.95 -21.29
N SER A 2 -39.20 39.38 -20.09
CA SER A 2 -38.14 39.08 -19.13
C SER A 2 -38.02 37.57 -19.05
N SER A 3 -36.86 37.06 -19.42
CA SER A 3 -36.43 35.69 -19.10
C SER A 3 -34.93 35.77 -18.84
N ASN A 4 -34.57 35.95 -17.58
CA ASN A 4 -33.24 35.61 -17.08
C ASN A 4 -33.29 34.11 -16.78
N ASP A 5 -32.55 33.31 -17.56
CA ASP A 5 -32.32 31.91 -17.27
C ASP A 5 -31.17 31.80 -16.27
N ASP A 6 -31.51 31.71 -14.98
CA ASP A 6 -30.62 31.28 -13.91
C ASP A 6 -30.38 29.77 -14.02
N ALA A 7 -29.18 29.36 -14.45
CA ALA A 7 -28.72 27.98 -14.35
C ALA A 7 -28.09 27.74 -12.96
N PRO A 8 -28.60 26.81 -12.14
CA PRO A 8 -27.99 26.49 -10.85
C PRO A 8 -26.94 25.38 -10.98
N GLY A 9 -25.84 25.54 -10.24
CA GLY A 9 -25.10 24.42 -9.68
C GLY A 9 -23.92 23.90 -10.50
N SER A 10 -22.80 24.61 -10.44
CA SER A 10 -21.49 23.96 -10.51
C SER A 10 -21.35 23.10 -9.25
N ALA A 11 -21.70 21.83 -9.36
CA ALA A 11 -21.41 20.84 -8.33
C ALA A 11 -19.90 20.82 -8.13
N GLY A 12 -19.46 21.20 -6.93
CA GLY A 12 -18.05 21.09 -6.56
C GLY A 12 -17.58 19.67 -6.81
N SER A 13 -16.63 19.50 -7.73
CA SER A 13 -15.93 18.25 -7.91
C SER A 13 -15.33 17.86 -6.57
N ALA A 14 -15.92 16.87 -5.91
CA ALA A 14 -15.25 16.16 -4.85
C ALA A 14 -13.94 15.67 -5.46
N VAL A 15 -12.81 16.16 -4.92
CA VAL A 15 -11.50 15.64 -5.29
C VAL A 15 -11.50 14.19 -4.82
N GLU A 16 -11.73 13.25 -5.74
CA GLU A 16 -11.56 11.84 -5.44
C GLU A 16 -10.13 11.67 -4.90
N PRO A 17 -9.95 11.07 -3.71
CA PRO A 17 -8.62 10.84 -3.19
C PRO A 17 -7.88 9.98 -4.20
N ASP A 18 -6.77 10.51 -4.71
CA ASP A 18 -5.91 9.83 -5.66
C ASP A 18 -5.41 8.52 -5.04
N GLN A 19 -6.10 7.42 -5.33
CA GLN A 19 -5.82 6.10 -4.77
C GLN A 19 -4.41 5.62 -5.11
N ASN A 20 -3.78 6.18 -6.17
CA ASN A 20 -2.39 5.87 -6.50
C ASN A 20 -1.39 6.47 -5.50
N LYS A 21 -1.75 7.52 -4.75
CA LYS A 21 -0.89 8.07 -3.69
C LYS A 21 -0.91 7.20 -2.43
N ALA A 22 -2.01 6.49 -2.17
CA ALA A 22 -2.17 5.69 -0.96
C ALA A 22 -1.14 4.56 -0.83
N PHE A 23 -0.52 4.13 -1.93
CA PHE A 23 0.50 3.07 -1.95
C PHE A 23 1.93 3.58 -2.14
N GLN A 24 2.16 4.89 -2.15
CA GLN A 24 3.50 5.48 -2.30
C GLN A 24 4.22 5.57 -0.95
N ILE A 25 4.55 4.40 -0.39
CA ILE A 25 5.32 4.32 0.86
C ILE A 25 6.80 4.14 0.51
N PRO A 26 7.73 4.92 1.10
CA PRO A 26 9.15 4.63 1.01
C PRO A 26 9.45 3.23 1.54
N GLY A 27 10.25 2.45 0.81
CA GLY A 27 10.60 1.08 1.18
C GLY A 27 11.34 1.00 2.53
N SER A 28 12.09 2.04 2.91
CA SER A 28 12.72 2.16 4.22
C SER A 28 11.68 2.26 5.35
N VAL A 29 10.69 3.14 5.21
CA VAL A 29 9.63 3.33 6.21
C VAL A 29 8.85 2.02 6.41
N LEU A 30 8.51 1.33 5.33
CA LEU A 30 7.85 0.04 5.42
C LEU A 30 8.75 -1.03 6.05
N ALA A 31 10.05 -1.05 5.73
CA ALA A 31 10.98 -1.97 6.37
C ALA A 31 11.11 -1.70 7.88
N ASP A 32 11.17 -0.44 8.29
CA ASP A 32 11.26 -0.06 9.70
C ASP A 32 9.99 -0.43 10.47
N PHE A 33 8.82 -0.17 9.88
CA PHE A 33 7.54 -0.62 10.44
C PHE A 33 7.50 -2.14 10.60
N LEU A 34 7.84 -2.89 9.55
CA LEU A 34 7.81 -4.35 9.60
C LEU A 34 8.82 -4.91 10.61
N ASN A 35 10.04 -4.38 10.71
CA ASN A 35 11.08 -5.01 11.54
C ASN A 35 11.17 -4.45 12.97
N GLY A 36 10.71 -3.22 13.19
CA GLY A 36 10.89 -2.49 14.45
C GLY A 36 9.61 -2.25 15.23
N VAL A 37 8.51 -1.89 14.55
CA VAL A 37 7.26 -1.48 15.22
C VAL A 37 6.34 -2.68 15.48
N ALA A 38 6.43 -3.72 14.67
CA ALA A 38 5.69 -4.96 14.85
C ALA A 38 6.57 -6.03 15.55
N PRO A 39 6.38 -6.29 16.85
CA PRO A 39 7.29 -7.11 17.66
C PRO A 39 7.38 -8.59 17.24
N ASP A 40 6.37 -9.11 16.53
CA ASP A 40 6.33 -10.51 16.07
C ASP A 40 6.93 -10.72 14.67
N ASN A 41 7.36 -9.66 13.98
CA ASN A 41 7.70 -9.70 12.56
C ASN A 41 9.16 -10.10 12.27
N LYS A 42 9.68 -11.10 12.98
CA LYS A 42 10.81 -11.86 12.44
C LYS A 42 10.32 -12.69 11.25
N CYS A 43 11.23 -13.06 10.37
CA CYS A 43 10.92 -13.90 9.23
C CYS A 43 10.12 -15.12 9.69
N THR A 44 8.90 -15.28 9.19
CA THR A 44 8.00 -16.36 9.64
C THR A 44 8.56 -17.75 9.34
N PHE A 45 9.50 -17.86 8.41
CA PHE A 45 10.16 -19.10 8.07
C PHE A 45 11.35 -19.41 8.99
N CYS A 46 12.37 -18.54 9.03
CA CYS A 46 13.59 -18.81 9.80
C CYS A 46 13.58 -18.25 11.22
N GLN A 47 12.55 -17.51 11.60
CA GLN A 47 12.27 -16.93 12.91
C GLN A 47 13.37 -16.01 13.48
N VAL A 48 14.35 -15.64 12.64
CA VAL A 48 15.48 -14.80 13.07
C VAL A 48 15.76 -13.65 12.11
N GLY A 49 15.60 -13.85 10.80
CA GLY A 49 15.96 -12.83 9.81
C GLY A 49 14.96 -11.69 9.72
N GLU A 50 15.44 -10.53 9.31
CA GLU A 50 14.63 -9.33 9.03
C GLU A 50 14.21 -9.28 7.56
N TYR A 51 13.09 -8.61 7.31
CA TYR A 51 12.57 -8.38 5.97
C TYR A 51 13.23 -7.14 5.33
N SER A 52 13.74 -7.29 4.11
CA SER A 52 14.01 -6.17 3.19
C SER A 52 12.83 -6.00 2.25
N ILE A 53 12.39 -4.76 2.05
CA ILE A 53 11.34 -4.45 1.07
C ILE A 53 11.94 -4.44 -0.34
N ILE A 54 11.24 -5.09 -1.26
CA ILE A 54 11.56 -5.01 -2.68
C ILE A 54 11.01 -3.70 -3.22
N SER A 55 11.86 -2.85 -3.78
CA SER A 55 11.46 -1.56 -4.34
C SER A 55 10.74 -1.70 -5.67
N ALA A 56 9.88 -0.73 -5.99
CA ALA A 56 9.28 -0.60 -7.31
C ALA A 56 10.36 -0.39 -8.39
N PRO A 57 10.18 -0.94 -9.62
CA PRO A 57 11.19 -0.84 -10.68
C PRO A 57 11.47 0.58 -11.17
N SER A 58 10.55 1.52 -10.91
CA SER A 58 10.59 2.91 -11.35
C SER A 58 11.66 3.77 -10.66
N GLY A 59 12.48 3.21 -9.76
CA GLY A 59 13.73 3.84 -9.32
C GLY A 59 13.63 4.88 -8.19
N GLY A 60 12.52 4.93 -7.46
CA GLY A 60 12.29 5.94 -6.40
C GLY A 60 12.47 5.47 -4.95
N GLY A 61 12.95 4.24 -4.72
CA GLY A 61 13.00 3.67 -3.36
C GLY A 61 11.63 3.44 -2.71
N ILE A 62 10.54 3.53 -3.49
CA ILE A 62 9.18 3.25 -3.07
C ILE A 62 8.99 1.73 -2.96
N ALA A 63 8.23 1.29 -1.97
CA ALA A 63 7.88 -0.12 -1.79
C ALA A 63 7.18 -0.67 -3.03
N GLY A 64 7.64 -1.82 -3.52
CA GLY A 64 7.01 -2.52 -4.62
C GLY A 64 5.66 -3.09 -4.20
N VAL A 65 4.69 -2.95 -5.09
CA VAL A 65 3.32 -3.46 -4.90
C VAL A 65 2.98 -4.43 -6.02
N VAL A 66 2.38 -5.55 -5.66
CA VAL A 66 1.77 -6.49 -6.61
C VAL A 66 0.28 -6.60 -6.34
N ALA A 67 -0.50 -6.77 -7.41
CA ALA A 67 -1.91 -7.05 -7.33
C ALA A 67 -2.16 -8.52 -7.64
N ALA A 68 -2.92 -9.20 -6.78
CA ALA A 68 -3.51 -10.48 -7.09
C ALA A 68 -4.98 -10.27 -7.48
N THR A 69 -5.40 -10.88 -8.58
CA THR A 69 -6.81 -10.87 -8.97
C THR A 69 -7.62 -11.79 -8.06
N VAL A 70 -8.86 -11.39 -7.74
CA VAL A 70 -9.78 -12.27 -7.01
C VAL A 70 -10.43 -13.22 -8.02
N PRO A 71 -10.30 -14.55 -7.86
CA PRO A 71 -10.93 -15.50 -8.77
C PRO A 71 -12.43 -15.27 -8.88
N ASN A 72 -12.95 -15.30 -10.10
CA ASN A 72 -14.39 -15.17 -10.41
C ASN A 72 -15.03 -13.82 -10.05
N VAL A 73 -14.26 -12.79 -9.70
CA VAL A 73 -14.78 -11.43 -9.48
C VAL A 73 -14.07 -10.46 -10.41
N GLN A 74 -14.82 -9.88 -11.35
CA GLN A 74 -14.28 -8.88 -12.26
C GLN A 74 -14.00 -7.57 -11.53
N HIS A 75 -12.94 -6.87 -11.96
CA HIS A 75 -12.55 -5.56 -11.44
C HIS A 75 -12.19 -5.51 -9.95
N LEU A 76 -11.98 -6.66 -9.30
CA LEU A 76 -11.52 -6.73 -7.91
C LEU A 76 -10.11 -7.32 -7.82
N GLY A 77 -9.22 -6.59 -7.15
CA GLY A 77 -7.86 -7.03 -6.84
C GLY A 77 -7.56 -6.85 -5.36
N VAL A 78 -6.52 -7.54 -4.90
CA VAL A 78 -5.91 -7.34 -3.59
C VAL A 78 -4.46 -6.94 -3.80
N TRP A 79 -4.03 -5.87 -3.15
CA TRP A 79 -2.69 -5.32 -3.26
C TRP A 79 -1.82 -5.78 -2.10
N PHE A 80 -0.57 -6.14 -2.42
CA PHE A 80 0.41 -6.61 -1.47
C PHE A 80 1.74 -5.88 -1.63
N PHE A 81 2.35 -5.52 -0.51
CA PHE A 81 3.78 -5.22 -0.45
C PHE A 81 4.58 -6.51 -0.44
N ILE A 82 5.79 -6.48 -1.00
CA ILE A 82 6.68 -7.63 -1.06
C ILE A 82 7.90 -7.41 -0.17
N GLY A 83 8.13 -8.34 0.76
CA GLY A 83 9.33 -8.36 1.58
C GLY A 83 10.05 -9.69 1.46
N SER A 84 11.38 -9.65 1.43
CA SER A 84 12.25 -10.83 1.41
C SER A 84 13.15 -10.87 2.64
N CYS A 85 13.26 -12.03 3.26
CA CYS A 85 14.14 -12.23 4.39
C CYS A 85 15.61 -12.13 3.95
N LYS A 86 16.37 -11.21 4.54
CA LYS A 86 17.80 -11.02 4.24
C LYS A 86 18.67 -12.24 4.59
N ARG A 87 18.17 -13.14 5.46
CA ARG A 87 18.93 -14.32 5.94
C ARG A 87 18.67 -15.59 5.13
N CYS A 88 17.41 -15.92 4.87
CA CYS A 88 17.03 -17.22 4.27
C CYS A 88 16.38 -17.09 2.89
N GLY A 89 16.17 -15.86 2.39
CA GLY A 89 15.55 -15.62 1.09
C GLY A 89 14.04 -15.83 1.03
N TYR A 90 13.38 -16.22 2.13
CA TYR A 90 11.94 -16.38 2.17
C TYR A 90 11.22 -15.06 1.84
N THR A 91 10.30 -15.10 0.88
CA THR A 91 9.50 -13.94 0.45
C THR A 91 8.09 -14.04 1.01
N ALA A 92 7.63 -12.95 1.62
CA ALA A 92 6.29 -12.80 2.15
C ALA A 92 5.53 -11.67 1.42
N LEU A 93 4.22 -11.85 1.32
CA LEU A 93 3.29 -10.84 0.80
C LEU A 93 2.52 -10.23 1.98
N PHE A 94 2.55 -8.91 2.10
CA PHE A 94 1.87 -8.17 3.16
C PHE A 94 0.71 -7.39 2.57
N ASN A 95 -0.52 -7.66 3.03
CA ASN A 95 -1.71 -6.98 2.51
C ASN A 95 -1.58 -5.45 2.73
N CYS A 96 -1.65 -4.67 1.64
CA CYS A 96 -1.39 -3.23 1.70
C CYS A 96 -2.41 -2.52 2.60
N GLN A 97 -3.69 -2.88 2.54
CA GLN A 97 -4.74 -2.22 3.33
C GLN A 97 -4.53 -2.44 4.83
N SER A 98 -4.24 -3.68 5.24
CA SER A 98 -3.98 -4.00 6.65
C SER A 98 -2.71 -3.31 7.16
N VAL A 99 -1.64 -3.30 6.35
CA VAL A 99 -0.39 -2.64 6.72
C VAL A 99 -0.59 -1.13 6.86
N LEU A 100 -1.19 -0.48 5.88
CA LEU A 100 -1.47 0.96 5.93
C LEU A 100 -2.37 1.34 7.11
N ALA A 101 -3.41 0.55 7.36
CA ALA A 101 -4.30 0.76 8.51
C ALA A 101 -3.58 0.57 9.85
N ALA A 102 -2.57 -0.29 9.93
CA ALA A 102 -1.75 -0.46 11.12
C ALA A 102 -0.77 0.71 11.29
N MET A 103 -0.08 1.12 10.22
CA MET A 103 0.84 2.27 10.23
C MET A 103 0.15 3.58 10.64
N ASN A 104 -1.10 3.80 10.22
CA ASN A 104 -1.86 5.01 10.56
C ASN A 104 -2.46 4.99 11.99
N LYS A 105 -2.44 3.85 12.70
CA LYS A 105 -2.93 3.76 14.09
C LYS A 105 -1.85 4.11 15.11
N ASP A 106 -0.59 4.16 14.68
CA ASP A 106 0.56 4.52 15.51
C ASP A 106 0.83 6.04 15.53
N GLU A 107 -0.06 6.86 14.95
CA GLU A 107 -0.11 8.34 15.07
C GLU A 107 -1.11 8.78 16.15
#